data_AF-A0A3C1BNX9-F1
#
_entry.id   AF-A0A3C1BNX9-F1
#
_cell.length_a   1.000
_cell.length_b   1.000
_cell.length_c   1.000
_cell.angle_alpha   90.00
_cell.angle_beta   90.00
_cell.angle_gamma   90.00
#
_symmetry.space_group_name_H-M   'P 1'
#
loop_
_entity.id
_entity.type
_entity.pdbx_description
1 polymer ?
#
loop_
_entity_poly.entity_id
_entity_poly.type
_entity_poly.pdbx_seq_one_letter_code
_entity_poly.pdbx_strand_id
1 'polypeptide(L)'
;MRVIRGRFDGADLQDVETVFEAAPSKDTAVHYGGRMTFLPDNTLLVAVGDGFDYREDAQNRANHYGTIVRVSEAGKVPADNPYVDDPAALPEVWSYGHRNAQSIIYDAGTDTVFQTEHGPRGGDELNILEPAKNYGWPAITYGIDYSGLRISPYTSHEGMEQPLEYWDPSFGPSGMTVYRGRAFPTWDGDIFMTSLVFNHVVRVEMDGRVSGSQQILFDEIGERLRDIRTGPDEALYILSEGTGAGDGRVWRVRATNR
;
A
#
# COMPACT_ATOMS: atom_id res chain seq x y z
N MET A 1 0.91 -16.07 -0.86
CA MET A 1 1.41 -15.22 0.24
C MET A 1 0.77 -15.70 1.53
N ARG A 2 1.50 -15.77 2.64
CA ARG A 2 0.98 -16.17 3.95
C ARG A 2 1.36 -15.15 5.00
N VAL A 3 0.41 -14.80 5.87
CA VAL A 3 0.63 -14.02 7.08
C VAL A 3 0.64 -14.99 8.25
N ILE A 4 1.71 -14.95 9.03
CA ILE A 4 1.87 -15.75 10.25
C ILE A 4 2.02 -14.84 11.45
N ARG A 5 1.54 -15.31 12.60
CA ARG A 5 1.77 -14.72 13.92
C ARG A 5 2.59 -15.68 14.75
N GLY A 6 3.51 -15.15 15.55
CA GLY A 6 4.27 -15.94 16.52
C GLY A 6 4.81 -15.04 17.63
N ARG A 7 5.21 -15.65 18.73
CA ARG A 7 5.86 -14.98 19.85
C ARG A 7 7.37 -15.08 19.70
N PHE A 8 8.05 -13.95 19.60
CA PHE A 8 9.51 -13.92 19.58
C PHE A 8 10.06 -14.01 21.02
N ASP A 9 10.92 -15.00 21.30
CA ASP A 9 11.52 -15.20 22.63
C ASP A 9 12.94 -14.60 22.77
N GLY A 10 13.40 -13.90 21.74
CA GLY A 10 14.75 -13.33 21.65
C GLY A 10 15.70 -14.14 20.77
N ALA A 11 15.35 -15.38 20.41
CA ALA A 11 16.10 -16.22 19.49
C ALA A 11 15.23 -16.73 18.34
N ASP A 12 14.07 -17.30 18.65
CA ASP A 12 13.19 -17.98 17.70
C ASP A 12 11.74 -17.47 17.79
N LEU A 13 10.97 -17.72 16.73
CA LEU A 13 9.52 -17.56 16.75
C LEU A 13 8.87 -18.83 17.31
N GLN A 14 8.20 -18.67 18.44
CA GLN A 14 7.39 -19.71 19.09
C GLN A 14 5.91 -19.53 18.71
N ASP A 15 5.11 -20.56 18.94
CA ASP A 15 3.65 -20.49 18.86
C ASP A 15 3.16 -19.94 17.50
N VAL A 16 3.77 -20.44 16.41
CA VAL A 16 3.53 -19.94 15.04
C VAL A 16 2.19 -20.42 14.51
N GLU A 17 1.33 -19.47 14.16
CA GLU A 17 -0.01 -19.70 13.62
C GLU A 17 -0.19 -18.95 12.29
N THR A 18 -0.88 -19.56 11.33
CA THR A 18 -1.31 -18.87 10.11
C THR A 18 -2.51 -17.98 10.43
N VAL A 19 -2.38 -16.68 10.16
CA VAL A 19 -3.46 -15.70 10.29
C VAL A 19 -4.24 -15.57 8.99
N PHE A 20 -3.54 -15.58 7.85
CA PHE A 20 -4.15 -15.48 6.54
C PHE A 20 -3.27 -16.18 5.50
N GLU A 21 -3.89 -16.81 4.52
CA GLU A 21 -3.21 -17.38 3.36
C GLU A 21 -3.98 -17.04 2.10
N ALA A 22 -3.34 -16.27 1.22
CA ALA A 22 -3.95 -15.89 -0.05
C ALA A 22 -4.14 -17.12 -0.94
N ALA A 23 -5.34 -17.24 -1.48
CA ALA A 23 -5.78 -18.30 -2.36
C ALA A 23 -6.54 -17.73 -3.59
N PRO A 24 -6.37 -18.32 -4.78
CA PRO A 24 -5.41 -19.38 -5.10
C PRO A 24 -3.95 -18.94 -4.97
N SER A 25 -3.02 -19.90 -5.04
CA SER A 25 -1.60 -19.60 -5.08
C SER A 25 -1.20 -19.03 -6.43
N LYS A 26 -0.33 -18.02 -6.43
CA LYS A 26 0.28 -17.46 -7.64
C LYS A 26 1.56 -18.22 -8.01
N ASP A 27 1.77 -18.43 -9.30
CA ASP A 27 3.01 -18.97 -9.90
C ASP A 27 3.88 -17.88 -10.56
N THR A 28 3.53 -16.61 -10.33
CA THR A 28 4.26 -15.44 -10.84
C THR A 28 5.25 -14.90 -9.80
N ALA A 29 6.30 -14.23 -10.28
CA ALA A 29 7.41 -13.73 -9.45
C ALA A 29 7.21 -12.28 -8.96
N VAL A 30 6.08 -11.66 -9.28
CA VAL A 30 5.82 -10.23 -9.05
C VAL A 30 4.44 -10.00 -8.46
N HIS A 31 4.19 -8.78 -7.97
CA HIS A 31 2.91 -8.32 -7.46
C HIS A 31 2.36 -9.18 -6.31
N TYR A 32 3.16 -9.40 -5.29
CA TYR A 32 2.69 -10.06 -4.07
C TYR A 32 1.84 -9.13 -3.21
N GLY A 33 2.10 -7.82 -3.24
CA GLY A 33 1.67 -6.91 -2.19
C GLY A 33 2.40 -7.22 -0.89
N GLY A 34 1.63 -7.49 0.18
CA GLY A 34 2.15 -7.97 1.46
C GLY A 34 2.29 -6.92 2.54
N ARG A 35 1.92 -5.66 2.27
CA ARG A 35 1.81 -4.66 3.33
C ARG A 35 0.57 -4.91 4.18
N MET A 36 0.66 -4.54 5.46
CA MET A 36 -0.43 -4.70 6.42
C MET A 36 -0.54 -3.47 7.32
N THR A 37 -1.74 -3.19 7.81
CA THR A 37 -1.98 -2.19 8.85
C THR A 37 -3.06 -2.65 9.80
N PHE A 38 -2.89 -2.36 11.09
CA PHE A 38 -3.96 -2.53 12.08
C PHE A 38 -4.99 -1.40 11.96
N LEU A 39 -6.23 -1.75 12.27
CA LEU A 39 -7.34 -0.82 12.47
C LEU A 39 -7.62 -0.63 13.98
N PRO A 40 -8.39 0.39 14.39
CA PRO A 40 -8.69 0.67 15.80
C PRO A 40 -9.37 -0.46 16.58
N ASP A 41 -10.04 -1.36 15.87
CA ASP A 41 -10.73 -2.52 16.43
C ASP A 41 -9.83 -3.76 16.57
N ASN A 42 -8.52 -3.61 16.36
CA ASN A 42 -7.51 -4.66 16.34
C ASN A 42 -7.71 -5.70 15.22
N THR A 43 -8.42 -5.34 14.16
CA THR A 43 -8.38 -6.09 12.91
C THR A 43 -7.20 -5.64 12.06
N LEU A 44 -6.80 -6.49 11.12
CA LEU A 44 -5.65 -6.35 10.25
C LEU A 44 -6.13 -6.27 8.80
N LEU A 45 -5.78 -5.19 8.12
CA LEU A 45 -5.85 -5.13 6.66
C LEU A 45 -4.57 -5.69 6.06
N VAL A 46 -4.70 -6.54 5.04
CA VAL A 46 -3.59 -7.16 4.33
C VAL A 46 -3.76 -6.92 2.83
N ALA A 47 -2.73 -6.33 2.21
CA ALA A 47 -2.70 -6.08 0.77
C ALA A 47 -2.23 -7.31 -0.01
N VAL A 48 -2.99 -7.71 -1.02
CA VAL A 48 -2.68 -8.83 -1.92
C VAL A 48 -2.65 -8.31 -3.35
N GLY A 49 -1.49 -8.34 -4.01
CA GLY A 49 -1.41 -7.94 -5.42
C GLY A 49 -2.11 -8.92 -6.36
N ASP A 50 -2.28 -8.55 -7.62
CA ASP A 50 -2.90 -9.40 -8.65
C ASP A 50 -1.97 -10.52 -9.15
N GLY A 51 -0.65 -10.41 -8.96
CA GLY A 51 0.31 -11.34 -9.55
C GLY A 51 0.71 -11.04 -10.98
N PHE A 52 0.40 -9.85 -11.51
CA PHE A 52 0.68 -9.37 -12.87
C PHE A 52 -0.13 -10.07 -13.96
N ASP A 53 -0.02 -11.39 -14.08
CA ASP A 53 -0.69 -12.17 -15.13
C ASP A 53 -2.18 -12.42 -14.84
N TYR A 54 -2.62 -12.25 -13.58
CA TYR A 54 -4.03 -12.43 -13.16
C TYR A 54 -4.76 -11.11 -13.01
N ARG A 55 -4.42 -10.09 -13.80
CA ARG A 55 -4.99 -8.74 -13.67
C ARG A 55 -6.51 -8.75 -13.73
N GLU A 56 -7.14 -9.51 -14.62
CA GLU A 56 -8.59 -9.56 -14.78
C GLU A 56 -9.29 -10.14 -13.54
N ASP A 57 -8.61 -11.04 -12.82
CA ASP A 57 -9.11 -11.61 -11.56
C ASP A 57 -9.12 -10.59 -10.40
N ALA A 58 -8.47 -9.43 -10.54
CA ALA A 58 -8.61 -8.34 -9.55
C ALA A 58 -10.05 -7.82 -9.43
N GLN A 59 -10.90 -8.08 -10.44
CA GLN A 59 -12.34 -7.78 -10.40
C GLN A 59 -13.18 -8.94 -9.83
N ASN A 60 -12.57 -10.08 -9.55
CA ASN A 60 -13.23 -11.29 -9.09
C ASN A 60 -13.08 -11.46 -7.57
N ARG A 61 -14.13 -11.08 -6.83
CA ARG A 61 -14.18 -11.16 -5.36
C ARG A 61 -14.18 -12.59 -4.81
N ALA A 62 -14.29 -13.62 -5.65
CA ALA A 62 -14.23 -15.02 -5.26
C ALA A 62 -12.78 -15.55 -5.12
N ASN A 63 -11.77 -14.69 -5.29
CA ASN A 63 -10.37 -14.98 -5.05
C ASN A 63 -9.67 -13.80 -4.33
N HIS A 64 -8.38 -13.95 -4.03
CA HIS A 64 -7.60 -12.93 -3.34
C HIS A 64 -6.72 -12.04 -4.24
N TYR A 65 -6.69 -12.26 -5.55
CA TYR A 65 -5.86 -11.48 -6.45
C TYR A 65 -6.37 -10.04 -6.49
N GLY A 66 -5.46 -9.08 -6.28
CA GLY A 66 -5.80 -7.66 -6.36
C GLY A 66 -6.82 -7.22 -5.29
N THR A 67 -6.70 -7.73 -4.07
CA THR A 67 -7.61 -7.44 -2.96
C THR A 67 -6.89 -6.82 -1.77
N ILE A 68 -7.65 -6.06 -0.97
CA ILE A 68 -7.33 -5.85 0.43
C ILE A 68 -8.26 -6.77 1.21
N VAL A 69 -7.70 -7.59 2.10
CA VAL A 69 -8.48 -8.45 3.01
C VAL A 69 -8.46 -7.90 4.42
N ARG A 70 -9.52 -8.13 5.20
CA ARG A 70 -9.62 -7.79 6.62
C ARG A 70 -9.86 -9.03 7.46
N VAL A 71 -8.95 -9.30 8.38
CA VAL A 71 -9.00 -10.43 9.32
C VAL A 71 -8.66 -9.96 10.73
N SER A 72 -9.12 -10.65 11.76
CA SER A 72 -8.64 -10.42 13.14
C SER A 72 -7.20 -10.89 13.32
N GLU A 73 -6.55 -10.51 14.42
CA GLU A 73 -5.23 -11.03 14.82
C GLU A 73 -5.15 -12.56 14.90
N ALA A 74 -6.28 -13.23 15.12
CA ALA A 74 -6.41 -14.69 15.17
C ALA A 74 -6.82 -15.30 13.82
N GLY A 75 -6.85 -14.52 12.74
CA GLY A 75 -7.21 -14.99 11.40
C GLY A 75 -8.69 -15.23 11.16
N LYS A 76 -9.55 -14.86 12.12
CA LYS A 76 -11.01 -14.95 11.95
C LYS A 76 -11.53 -13.77 11.14
N VAL A 77 -12.49 -14.03 10.26
CA VAL A 77 -13.22 -13.00 9.52
C VAL A 77 -14.13 -12.20 10.46
N PRO A 78 -14.01 -10.86 10.53
CA PRO A 78 -14.94 -10.02 11.26
C PRO A 78 -16.38 -10.15 10.73
N ALA A 79 -17.37 -10.20 11.62
CA ALA A 79 -18.78 -10.38 11.24
C ALA A 79 -19.39 -9.19 10.49
N ASP A 80 -18.72 -8.03 10.55
CA ASP A 80 -19.08 -6.79 9.86
C ASP A 80 -18.30 -6.59 8.54
N ASN A 81 -17.55 -7.61 8.08
CA ASN A 81 -16.93 -7.53 6.75
C ASN A 81 -18.00 -7.43 5.65
N PRO A 82 -17.67 -6.75 4.53
CA PRO A 82 -18.67 -6.36 3.54
C PRO A 82 -19.32 -7.53 2.79
N TYR A 83 -18.67 -8.69 2.77
CA TYR A 83 -19.06 -9.84 1.94
C TYR A 83 -19.34 -11.12 2.75
N VAL A 84 -19.56 -11.02 4.06
CA VAL A 84 -19.80 -12.20 4.92
C VAL A 84 -21.01 -13.04 4.50
N ASP A 85 -22.03 -12.39 3.92
CA ASP A 85 -23.26 -13.04 3.46
C ASP A 85 -23.36 -13.13 1.93
N ASP A 86 -22.32 -12.73 1.18
CA ASP A 86 -22.29 -12.77 -0.29
C ASP A 86 -21.68 -14.11 -0.77
N PRO A 87 -22.47 -15.05 -1.31
CA PRO A 87 -21.96 -16.34 -1.76
C PRO A 87 -21.05 -16.24 -3.00
N ALA A 88 -20.97 -15.08 -3.66
CA ALA A 88 -20.11 -14.84 -4.82
C ALA A 88 -18.77 -14.18 -4.46
N ALA A 89 -18.48 -13.99 -3.17
CA ALA A 89 -17.27 -13.34 -2.69
C ALA A 89 -16.65 -14.11 -1.52
N LEU A 90 -15.33 -13.96 -1.34
CA LEU A 90 -14.65 -14.45 -0.15
C LEU A 90 -14.93 -13.50 1.02
N PRO A 91 -15.30 -14.02 2.21
CA PRO A 91 -15.80 -13.21 3.31
C PRO A 91 -14.72 -12.31 3.95
N GLU A 92 -13.44 -12.63 3.78
CA GLU A 92 -12.30 -11.80 4.19
C GLU A 92 -12.02 -10.62 3.27
N VAL A 93 -12.52 -10.60 2.02
CA VAL A 93 -12.30 -9.49 1.10
C VAL A 93 -12.94 -8.22 1.66
N TRP A 94 -12.16 -7.15 1.70
CA TRP A 94 -12.56 -5.85 2.23
C TRP A 94 -12.72 -4.81 1.12
N SER A 95 -11.78 -4.78 0.16
CA SER A 95 -11.92 -4.07 -1.11
C SER A 95 -11.17 -4.80 -2.22
N TYR A 96 -11.45 -4.46 -3.48
CA TYR A 96 -10.93 -5.17 -4.65
C TYR A 96 -10.65 -4.21 -5.82
N GLY A 97 -10.11 -4.74 -6.92
CA GLY A 97 -9.72 -3.94 -8.07
C GLY A 97 -8.37 -3.25 -7.87
N HIS A 98 -7.43 -3.90 -7.19
CA HIS A 98 -6.06 -3.40 -6.96
C HIS A 98 -5.07 -4.14 -7.86
N ARG A 99 -4.00 -3.48 -8.28
CA ARG A 99 -2.90 -4.08 -9.04
C ARG A 99 -1.82 -4.63 -8.12
N ASN A 100 -1.08 -3.74 -7.47
CA ASN A 100 0.05 -4.11 -6.62
C ASN A 100 0.30 -3.07 -5.52
N ALA A 101 -0.55 -3.08 -4.50
CA ALA A 101 -0.40 -2.23 -3.32
C ALA A 101 0.92 -2.50 -2.59
N GLN A 102 1.78 -1.47 -2.50
CA GLN A 102 3.09 -1.55 -1.84
C GLN A 102 3.08 -0.91 -0.45
N SER A 103 2.13 -0.03 -0.16
CA SER A 103 1.87 0.39 1.21
C SER A 103 0.40 0.56 1.50
N ILE A 104 0.02 0.25 2.74
CA ILE A 104 -1.27 0.51 3.36
C ILE A 104 -0.99 0.99 4.79
N ILE A 105 -1.63 2.07 5.21
CA ILE A 105 -1.52 2.63 6.55
C ILE A 105 -2.88 3.12 7.02
N TYR A 106 -3.12 3.03 8.32
CA TYR A 106 -4.22 3.69 8.98
C TYR A 106 -3.72 4.95 9.68
N ASP A 107 -4.33 6.10 9.38
CA ASP A 107 -4.11 7.35 10.10
C ASP A 107 -5.23 7.59 11.11
N ALA A 108 -4.89 7.44 12.39
CA ALA A 108 -5.83 7.68 13.49
C ALA A 108 -6.28 9.14 13.61
N GLY A 109 -5.50 10.10 13.08
CA GLY A 109 -5.85 11.52 13.13
C GLY A 109 -7.05 11.88 12.26
N THR A 110 -7.23 11.20 11.14
CA THR A 110 -8.33 11.42 10.18
C THR A 110 -9.26 10.23 10.01
N ASP A 111 -9.05 9.16 10.78
CA ASP A 111 -9.74 7.87 10.66
C ASP A 111 -9.75 7.36 9.20
N THR A 112 -8.60 7.44 8.54
CA THR A 112 -8.48 7.18 7.11
C THR A 112 -7.45 6.08 6.83
N VAL A 113 -7.81 5.14 5.96
CA VAL A 113 -6.88 4.15 5.42
C VAL A 113 -6.34 4.67 4.10
N PHE A 114 -5.05 4.94 4.04
CA PHE A 114 -4.36 5.31 2.81
C PHE A 114 -3.63 4.09 2.25
N GLN A 115 -3.63 3.96 0.93
CA GLN A 115 -2.89 2.93 0.22
C GLN A 115 -2.24 3.51 -1.03
N THR A 116 -1.08 2.97 -1.38
CA THR A 116 -0.43 3.27 -2.67
C THR A 116 -0.06 1.99 -3.39
N GLU A 117 -0.12 2.02 -4.72
CA GLU A 117 0.20 0.89 -5.59
C GLU A 117 0.96 1.29 -6.84
N HIS A 118 1.61 0.28 -7.40
CA HIS A 118 2.21 0.37 -8.72
C HIS A 118 1.15 0.26 -9.80
N GLY A 119 1.13 1.26 -10.68
CA GLY A 119 0.54 1.14 -12.00
C GLY A 119 1.41 0.28 -12.93
N PRO A 120 0.94 0.03 -14.16
CA PRO A 120 1.74 -0.61 -15.20
C PRO A 120 2.84 0.35 -15.71
N ARG A 121 2.85 0.72 -16.99
CA ARG A 121 3.71 1.82 -17.45
C ARG A 121 2.98 3.13 -17.19
N GLY A 122 3.30 3.78 -16.07
CA GLY A 122 2.53 4.92 -15.54
C GLY A 122 1.32 4.47 -14.74
N GLY A 123 0.60 5.43 -14.15
CA GLY A 123 -0.62 5.19 -13.39
C GLY A 123 -0.38 4.60 -12.00
N ASP A 124 0.72 4.97 -11.33
CA ASP A 124 0.81 4.72 -9.89
C ASP A 124 -0.25 5.54 -9.17
N GLU A 125 -0.73 5.06 -8.02
CA GLU A 125 -1.89 5.67 -7.35
C GLU A 125 -1.66 5.85 -5.86
N LEU A 126 -2.31 6.88 -5.31
CA LEU A 126 -2.58 7.07 -3.88
C LEU A 126 -4.10 7.05 -3.71
N ASN A 127 -4.58 6.10 -2.92
CA ASN A 127 -5.99 5.81 -2.72
C ASN A 127 -6.40 6.05 -1.27
N ILE A 128 -7.64 6.50 -1.08
CA ILE A 128 -8.34 6.39 0.20
C ILE A 128 -9.21 5.14 0.14
N LEU A 129 -8.92 4.23 1.05
CA LEU A 129 -9.55 2.93 1.12
C LEU A 129 -10.84 2.97 1.92
N GLU A 130 -11.91 2.41 1.35
CA GLU A 130 -13.21 2.20 1.99
C GLU A 130 -13.71 0.76 1.78
N PRO A 131 -14.47 0.20 2.74
CA PRO A 131 -14.99 -1.16 2.64
C PRO A 131 -15.96 -1.29 1.46
N ALA A 132 -15.99 -2.49 0.88
CA ALA A 132 -16.83 -2.89 -0.26
C ALA A 132 -16.57 -2.15 -1.58
N LYS A 133 -15.54 -1.30 -1.66
CA LYS A 133 -15.25 -0.50 -2.85
C LYS A 133 -14.39 -1.24 -3.88
N ASN A 134 -14.58 -0.84 -5.14
CA ASN A 134 -13.83 -1.31 -6.30
C ASN A 134 -12.87 -0.20 -6.76
N TYR A 135 -11.57 -0.46 -6.71
CA TYR A 135 -10.52 0.48 -7.15
C TYR A 135 -10.19 0.33 -8.65
N GLY A 136 -10.92 -0.55 -9.33
CA GLY A 136 -11.12 -0.48 -10.76
C GLY A 136 -10.08 -1.18 -11.62
N TRP A 137 -8.90 -1.55 -11.11
CA TRP A 137 -7.93 -2.32 -11.89
C TRP A 137 -8.50 -3.68 -12.31
N PRO A 138 -8.32 -4.13 -13.58
CA PRO A 138 -7.70 -3.43 -14.71
C PRO A 138 -8.73 -2.75 -15.62
N ALA A 139 -10.01 -2.75 -15.22
CA ALA A 139 -11.12 -2.20 -15.99
C ALA A 139 -11.02 -0.68 -16.17
N ILE A 140 -10.41 0.03 -15.23
CA ILE A 140 -9.92 1.39 -15.38
C ILE A 140 -8.44 1.44 -15.00
N THR A 141 -7.68 2.30 -15.66
CA THR A 141 -6.30 2.61 -15.27
C THR A 141 -5.82 3.87 -15.99
N TYR A 142 -4.96 4.65 -15.33
CA TYR A 142 -4.25 5.76 -15.96
C TYR A 142 -2.99 5.32 -16.72
N GLY A 143 -2.54 4.08 -16.51
CA GLY A 143 -1.34 3.54 -17.14
C GLY A 143 -1.61 2.81 -18.45
N ILE A 144 -0.53 2.51 -19.18
CA ILE A 144 -0.56 1.66 -20.36
C ILE A 144 0.23 0.38 -20.15
N ASP A 145 0.03 -0.60 -21.03
CA ASP A 145 0.84 -1.81 -21.05
C ASP A 145 2.30 -1.46 -21.39
N TYR A 146 3.26 -2.25 -20.89
CA TYR A 146 4.68 -2.03 -21.19
C TYR A 146 5.01 -2.14 -22.68
N SER A 147 4.18 -2.84 -23.48
CA SER A 147 4.24 -2.83 -24.95
C SER A 147 3.90 -1.47 -25.59
N GLY A 148 3.29 -0.54 -24.83
CA GLY A 148 2.79 0.75 -25.32
C GLY A 148 1.33 0.72 -25.73
N LEU A 149 0.66 -0.43 -25.65
CA LEU A 149 -0.78 -0.56 -25.93
C LEU A 149 -1.63 -0.18 -24.71
N ARG A 150 -2.88 0.20 -24.95
CA ARG A 150 -3.84 0.46 -23.86
C ARG A 150 -4.22 -0.85 -23.17
N ILE A 151 -4.27 -0.83 -21.84
CA ILE A 151 -4.83 -1.93 -21.04
C ILE A 151 -6.35 -1.81 -21.01
N SER A 152 -6.84 -0.61 -20.67
CA SER A 152 -8.25 -0.27 -20.69
C SER A 152 -8.52 0.92 -21.61
N PRO A 153 -9.68 0.98 -22.28
CA PRO A 153 -10.14 2.20 -22.92
C PRO A 153 -10.65 3.26 -21.92
N TYR A 154 -10.78 2.91 -20.63
CA TYR A 154 -11.36 3.74 -19.59
C TYR A 154 -10.33 4.15 -18.53
N THR A 155 -10.42 5.40 -18.08
CA THR A 155 -9.74 5.91 -16.88
C THR A 155 -10.70 6.08 -15.69
N SER A 156 -12.00 6.02 -15.95
CA SER A 156 -13.07 6.06 -14.95
C SER A 156 -14.28 5.27 -15.45
N HIS A 157 -15.06 4.74 -14.53
CA HIS A 157 -16.31 4.04 -14.83
C HIS A 157 -17.25 4.09 -13.61
N GLU A 158 -18.55 4.04 -13.85
CA GLU A 158 -19.54 3.95 -12.78
C GLU A 158 -19.27 2.72 -11.90
N GLY A 159 -19.36 2.91 -10.57
CA GLY A 159 -19.11 1.87 -9.57
C GLY A 159 -17.64 1.60 -9.25
N MET A 160 -16.72 2.40 -9.79
CA MET A 160 -15.29 2.32 -9.51
C MET A 160 -14.80 3.62 -8.88
N GLU A 161 -14.01 3.50 -7.82
CA GLU A 161 -13.42 4.63 -7.13
C GLU A 161 -12.27 5.21 -7.96
N GLN A 162 -11.97 6.49 -7.72
CA GLN A 162 -10.83 7.17 -8.33
C GLN A 162 -9.74 7.36 -7.28
N PRO A 163 -8.47 7.35 -7.70
CA PRO A 163 -7.39 7.67 -6.79
C PRO A 163 -7.45 9.13 -6.38
N LEU A 164 -6.94 9.42 -5.19
CA LEU A 164 -6.73 10.78 -4.71
C LEU A 164 -5.67 11.48 -5.57
N GLU A 165 -4.59 10.77 -5.90
CA GLU A 165 -3.53 11.22 -6.80
C GLU A 165 -3.08 10.06 -7.68
N TYR A 166 -2.64 10.36 -8.90
CA TYR A 166 -1.98 9.40 -9.78
C TYR A 166 -0.73 9.99 -10.42
N TRP A 167 0.23 9.13 -10.77
CA TRP A 167 1.50 9.53 -11.37
C TRP A 167 1.76 8.86 -12.72
N ASP A 168 2.06 9.68 -13.72
CA ASP A 168 2.62 9.29 -15.01
C ASP A 168 3.77 10.25 -15.36
N PRO A 169 5.04 9.79 -15.40
CA PRO A 169 5.48 8.41 -15.29
C PRO A 169 5.35 7.81 -13.88
N SER A 170 5.29 6.48 -13.83
CA SER A 170 5.33 5.69 -12.58
C SER A 170 6.67 5.91 -11.88
N PHE A 171 6.61 6.34 -10.62
CA PHE A 171 7.77 6.51 -9.73
C PHE A 171 8.01 5.27 -8.87
N GLY A 172 7.14 4.26 -8.97
CA GLY A 172 7.21 3.02 -8.21
C GLY A 172 7.13 3.27 -6.70
N PRO A 173 6.00 3.76 -6.17
CA PRO A 173 5.81 3.98 -4.75
C PRO A 173 6.09 2.72 -3.93
N SER A 174 6.68 2.87 -2.76
CA SER A 174 6.93 1.76 -1.85
C SER A 174 6.33 2.05 -0.48
N GLY A 175 7.15 2.30 0.55
CA GLY A 175 6.66 2.69 1.86
C GLY A 175 6.00 4.05 1.88
N MET A 176 5.08 4.20 2.84
CA MET A 176 4.32 5.43 3.05
C MET A 176 4.14 5.68 4.55
N THR A 177 4.12 6.96 4.94
CA THR A 177 3.70 7.41 6.28
C THR A 177 2.90 8.70 6.16
N VAL A 178 1.89 8.86 7.01
CA VAL A 178 1.39 10.20 7.38
C VAL A 178 2.32 10.73 8.46
N TYR A 179 2.77 11.98 8.34
CA TYR A 179 3.60 12.59 9.37
C TYR A 179 2.74 13.22 10.46
N ARG A 180 3.00 12.86 11.71
CA ARG A 180 2.25 13.33 12.91
C ARG A 180 3.18 13.80 14.03
N GLY A 181 4.40 14.22 13.69
CA GLY A 181 5.44 14.60 14.64
C GLY A 181 5.57 16.12 14.84
N ARG A 182 6.26 16.54 15.90
CA ARG A 182 6.51 17.98 16.17
C ARG A 182 7.89 18.42 15.69
N ALA A 183 8.75 17.49 15.26
CA ALA A 183 10.06 17.83 14.72
C ALA A 183 9.96 18.64 13.41
N PHE A 184 8.89 18.45 12.64
CA PHE A 184 8.59 19.18 11.41
C PHE A 184 7.12 19.67 11.39
N PRO A 185 6.76 20.71 12.18
CA PRO A 185 5.35 21.08 12.38
C PRO A 185 4.58 21.41 11.11
N THR A 186 5.26 21.91 10.06
CA THR A 186 4.64 22.23 8.76
C THR A 186 4.27 21.01 7.94
N TRP A 187 4.66 19.81 8.37
CA TRP A 187 4.38 18.55 7.70
C TRP A 187 3.27 17.74 8.39
N ASP A 188 2.67 18.25 9.47
CA ASP A 188 1.63 17.51 10.19
C ASP A 188 0.41 17.23 9.29
N GLY A 189 0.10 15.95 9.11
CA GLY A 189 -0.95 15.46 8.21
C GLY A 189 -0.48 15.08 6.83
N ASP A 190 0.71 15.52 6.40
CA ASP A 190 1.21 15.24 5.06
C ASP A 190 1.60 13.77 4.87
N ILE A 191 1.46 13.32 3.63
CA ILE A 191 1.85 11.97 3.22
C ILE A 191 3.25 12.01 2.61
N PHE A 192 4.10 11.08 3.02
CA PHE A 192 5.41 10.86 2.45
C PHE A 192 5.49 9.45 1.89
N MET A 193 5.91 9.33 0.63
CA MET A 193 6.04 8.06 -0.08
C MET A 193 7.43 7.91 -0.67
N THR A 194 8.07 6.76 -0.45
CA THR A 194 9.36 6.45 -1.05
C THR A 194 9.23 5.97 -2.49
N SER A 195 10.22 6.31 -3.32
CA SER A 195 10.31 5.89 -4.72
C SER A 195 11.35 4.79 -4.93
N LEU A 196 10.93 3.72 -5.60
CA LEU A 196 11.85 2.69 -6.10
C LEU A 196 12.49 3.07 -7.43
N VAL A 197 11.82 3.85 -8.28
CA VAL A 197 12.28 4.12 -9.66
C VAL A 197 13.14 5.38 -9.72
N PHE A 198 12.79 6.41 -8.95
CA PHE A 198 13.39 7.75 -9.05
C PHE A 198 14.21 8.17 -7.82
N ASN A 199 14.46 7.26 -6.87
CA ASN A 199 15.40 7.45 -5.75
C ASN A 199 15.14 8.70 -4.89
N HIS A 200 13.87 9.03 -4.66
CA HIS A 200 13.46 10.17 -3.85
C HIS A 200 12.23 9.84 -2.99
N VAL A 201 11.83 10.79 -2.15
CA VAL A 201 10.55 10.78 -1.44
C VAL A 201 9.62 11.80 -2.08
N VAL A 202 8.40 11.38 -2.38
CA VAL A 202 7.31 12.28 -2.75
C VAL A 202 6.58 12.68 -1.48
N ARG A 203 6.54 13.97 -1.16
CA ARG A 203 5.64 14.55 -0.15
C ARG A 203 4.40 15.06 -0.86
N VAL A 204 3.22 14.69 -0.36
CA VAL A 204 1.92 15.22 -0.76
C VAL A 204 1.37 15.99 0.42
N GLU A 205 1.12 17.28 0.22
CA GLU A 205 0.44 18.10 1.22
C GLU A 205 -1.02 17.64 1.37
N MET A 206 -1.50 17.55 2.60
CA MET A 206 -2.83 17.02 2.90
C MET A 206 -3.67 17.99 3.73
N ASP A 207 -4.92 18.18 3.33
CA ASP A 207 -5.96 18.79 4.16
C ASP A 207 -7.05 17.73 4.44
N GLY A 208 -6.83 16.96 5.52
CA GLY A 208 -7.66 15.81 5.85
C GLY A 208 -7.59 14.73 4.77
N ARG A 209 -8.67 14.60 3.98
CA ARG A 209 -8.82 13.63 2.88
C ARG A 209 -8.57 14.26 1.50
N VAL A 210 -8.09 15.50 1.44
CA VAL A 210 -7.84 16.23 0.20
C VAL A 210 -6.34 16.40 -0.01
N SER A 211 -5.83 16.03 -1.19
CA SER A 211 -4.44 16.26 -1.58
C SER A 211 -4.23 17.67 -2.13
N GLY A 212 -3.04 18.20 -1.87
CA GLY A 212 -2.58 19.51 -2.29
C GLY A 212 -1.29 19.43 -3.12
N SER A 213 -0.35 20.34 -2.85
CA SER A 213 0.88 20.41 -3.62
C SER A 213 1.80 19.21 -3.35
N GLN A 214 2.62 18.87 -4.35
CA GLN A 214 3.58 17.77 -4.26
C GLN A 214 5.01 18.31 -4.28
N GLN A 215 5.90 17.65 -3.54
CA GLN A 215 7.33 18.00 -3.45
C GLN A 215 8.20 16.76 -3.53
N ILE A 216 9.32 16.88 -4.25
CA ILE A 216 10.37 15.86 -4.26
C ILE A 216 11.39 16.20 -3.17
N LEU A 217 11.68 15.24 -2.32
CA LEU A 217 12.58 15.37 -1.18
C LEU A 217 13.60 14.23 -1.17
N PHE A 218 14.75 14.47 -0.55
CA PHE A 218 15.76 13.46 -0.21
C PHE A 218 16.35 12.72 -1.43
N ASP A 219 16.36 13.35 -2.61
CA ASP A 219 16.98 12.80 -3.82
C ASP A 219 18.51 12.75 -3.69
N GLU A 220 19.09 13.52 -2.77
CA GLU A 220 20.50 13.45 -2.42
C GLU A 220 20.94 12.11 -1.82
N ILE A 221 19.99 11.26 -1.36
CA ILE A 221 20.30 9.89 -0.93
C ILE A 221 20.83 9.06 -2.11
N GLY A 222 20.30 9.28 -3.32
CA GLY A 222 20.80 8.65 -4.55
C GLY A 222 20.61 7.13 -4.64
N GLU A 223 19.82 6.53 -3.74
CA GLU A 223 19.58 5.09 -3.66
C GLU A 223 18.07 4.80 -3.77
N ARG A 224 17.71 3.58 -4.16
CA ARG A 224 16.31 3.14 -4.19
C ARG A 224 15.74 3.12 -2.78
N LEU A 225 14.58 3.74 -2.57
CA LEU A 225 13.99 3.87 -1.25
C LEU A 225 12.81 2.90 -1.10
N ARG A 226 12.87 2.05 -0.07
CA ARG A 226 11.92 0.95 0.17
C ARG A 226 10.87 1.30 1.21
N ASP A 227 11.25 1.95 2.29
CA ASP A 227 10.33 2.22 3.38
C ASP A 227 10.55 3.62 3.97
N ILE A 228 9.48 4.21 4.51
CA ILE A 228 9.52 5.41 5.31
C ILE A 228 8.54 5.34 6.46
N ARG A 229 8.98 5.70 7.66
CA ARG A 229 8.17 5.70 8.89
C ARG A 229 8.48 6.90 9.77
N THR A 230 7.48 7.38 10.50
CA THR A 230 7.70 8.29 11.62
C THR A 230 8.10 7.48 12.85
N GLY A 231 9.25 7.78 13.45
CA GLY A 231 9.75 7.12 14.66
C GLY A 231 9.13 7.68 15.95
N PRO A 232 9.35 7.01 17.10
CA PRO A 232 8.85 7.45 18.41
C PRO A 232 9.50 8.76 18.90
N ASP A 233 10.62 9.15 18.30
CA ASP A 233 11.31 10.42 18.50
C ASP A 233 10.86 11.51 17.51
N GLU A 234 9.75 11.27 16.80
CA GLU A 234 9.08 12.18 15.86
C GLU A 234 9.88 12.52 14.59
N ALA A 235 10.99 11.80 14.34
CA ALA A 235 11.78 11.91 13.11
C ALA A 235 11.24 10.99 12.00
N LEU A 236 11.49 11.36 10.75
CA LEU A 236 11.30 10.45 9.61
C LEU A 236 12.50 9.51 9.51
N TYR A 237 12.23 8.21 9.34
CA TYR A 237 13.21 7.18 9.06
C TYR A 237 12.96 6.62 7.67
N ILE A 238 13.99 6.61 6.83
CA ILE A 238 13.92 6.14 5.44
C ILE A 238 14.84 4.92 5.29
N LEU A 239 14.32 3.84 4.73
CA LEU A 239 15.07 2.63 4.39
C LEU A 239 15.47 2.67 2.91
N SER A 240 16.77 2.61 2.62
CA SER A 240 17.29 2.44 1.26
C SER A 240 17.75 1.00 1.01
N GLU A 241 17.61 0.53 -0.24
CA GLU A 241 18.03 -0.81 -0.67
C GLU A 241 19.54 -0.91 -0.91
N GLY A 242 20.27 0.22 -0.86
CA GLY A 242 21.69 0.28 -1.19
C GLY A 242 21.96 0.08 -2.69
N THR A 243 23.20 -0.26 -3.04
CA THR A 243 23.64 -0.50 -4.43
C THR A 243 24.08 -1.95 -4.67
N GLY A 244 24.15 -2.75 -3.61
CA GLY A 244 24.64 -4.13 -3.63
C GLY A 244 23.85 -5.03 -2.69
N ALA A 245 24.28 -6.28 -2.57
CA ALA A 245 23.64 -7.20 -1.64
C ALA A 245 24.07 -6.88 -0.20
N GLY A 246 23.11 -6.51 0.65
CA GLY A 246 23.32 -6.32 2.09
C GLY A 246 23.91 -4.97 2.51
N ASP A 247 23.91 -3.96 1.64
CA ASP A 247 24.40 -2.61 1.94
C ASP A 247 23.29 -1.57 2.18
N GLY A 248 22.04 -2.02 2.34
CA GLY A 248 20.89 -1.16 2.66
C GLY A 248 21.10 -0.38 3.97
N ARG A 249 20.51 0.82 4.04
CA ARG A 249 20.71 1.77 5.15
C ARG A 249 19.40 2.30 5.70
N VAL A 250 19.43 2.67 6.98
CA VAL A 250 18.36 3.44 7.61
C VAL A 250 18.85 4.86 7.83
N TRP A 251 18.21 5.80 7.15
CA TRP A 251 18.46 7.23 7.26
C TRP A 251 17.49 7.83 8.27
N ARG A 252 17.98 8.72 9.15
CA ARG A 252 17.15 9.47 10.10
C ARG A 252 17.17 10.94 9.70
N VAL A 253 16.03 11.48 9.28
CA VAL A 253 15.86 12.89 8.95
C VAL A 253 15.82 13.71 10.23
N ARG A 254 16.58 14.81 10.28
CA ARG A 254 16.59 15.73 11.42
C ARG A 254 16.42 17.15 10.95
N ALA A 255 15.66 17.94 11.70
CA ALA A 255 15.63 19.38 11.51
C ALA A 255 17.04 19.94 11.69
N THR A 256 17.47 20.78 10.74
CA THR A 256 18.67 21.59 10.95
C THR A 256 18.21 22.89 11.57
N ASN A 257 18.72 23.24 12.75
CA ASN A 257 18.47 24.54 13.35
C ASN A 257 19.08 25.60 12.41
N ARG A 258 18.26 26.21 11.56
CA ARG A 258 18.56 27.45 10.86
C ARG A 258 17.54 28.49 11.26
#